data_AF-A0A484I8L1-F1
#
_entry.id   AF-A0A484I8L1-F1
#
_cell.length_a   1.000
_cell.length_b   1.000
_cell.length_c   1.000
_cell.angle_alpha   90.00
_cell.angle_beta   90.00
_cell.angle_gamma   90.00
#
_symmetry.space_group_name_H-M   'P 1'
#
loop_
_entity.id
_entity.type
_entity.pdbx_description
1 polymer ?
#
loop_
_entity_poly.entity_id
_entity_poly.type
_entity_poly.pdbx_seq_one_letter_code
_entity_poly.pdbx_strand_id
1 'polypeptide(L)'
;MPKTRKNNKNELSEVTKKRIDDLPEHAQHIFEKAHSSALKEYKNPEKRRGGNKESAEEVAHKVAWSAVKKEYEKKDDKWIRKDDSGK
;
A
#
# COMPACT_ATOMS: atom_id res chain seq x y z
N MET A 1 -22.29 7.61 20.40
CA MET A 1 -22.86 8.09 19.12
C MET A 1 -21.78 8.02 18.05
N PRO A 2 -21.92 7.25 16.95
CA PRO A 2 -20.90 7.24 15.90
C PRO A 2 -21.29 8.26 14.82
N LYS A 3 -20.63 9.41 14.79
CA LYS A 3 -20.68 10.31 13.63
C LYS A 3 -19.30 10.94 13.41
N THR A 4 -18.43 10.22 12.72
CA THR A 4 -17.43 10.87 11.87
C THR A 4 -17.54 10.31 10.46
N ARG A 5 -18.19 11.13 9.64
CA ARG A 5 -18.47 10.96 8.23
C ARG A 5 -17.27 11.53 7.47
N LYS A 6 -16.55 10.64 6.78
CA LYS A 6 -15.62 10.83 5.64
C LYS A 6 -15.08 12.25 5.37
N ASN A 7 -13.75 12.39 5.39
CA ASN A 7 -12.92 12.73 4.22
C ASN A 7 -11.52 13.11 4.69
N ASN A 8 -10.51 12.34 4.31
CA ASN A 8 -9.17 12.85 3.99
C ASN A 8 -8.52 11.83 3.04
N LYS A 9 -8.59 12.15 1.75
CA LYS A 9 -8.18 11.32 0.60
C LYS A 9 -6.65 11.28 0.41
N ASN A 10 -5.86 11.59 1.45
CA ASN A 10 -4.43 11.85 1.26
C ASN A 10 -3.50 11.32 2.34
N GLU A 11 -4.03 10.68 3.38
CA GLU A 11 -3.22 10.14 4.46
C GLU A 11 -3.61 8.69 4.66
N LEU A 12 -2.59 7.81 4.69
CA LEU A 12 -2.76 6.41 5.07
C LEU A 12 -3.72 6.35 6.27
N SER A 13 -4.89 5.71 6.09
CA SER A 13 -5.86 5.62 7.16
C SER A 13 -5.18 5.10 8.42
N GLU A 14 -5.60 5.52 9.61
CA GLU A 14 -4.99 5.06 10.87
C GLU A 14 -4.92 3.51 10.94
N VAL A 15 -5.91 2.85 10.33
CA VAL A 15 -5.96 1.39 10.14
C VAL A 15 -4.82 0.89 9.26
N THR A 16 -4.51 1.57 8.15
CA THR A 16 -3.39 1.23 7.27
C THR A 16 -2.06 1.44 7.98
N LYS A 17 -1.87 2.59 8.67
CA LYS A 17 -0.63 2.87 9.42
C LYS A 17 -0.40 1.79 10.47
N LYS A 18 -1.43 1.44 11.24
CA LYS A 18 -1.37 0.37 12.23
C LYS A 18 -1.04 -1.00 11.61
N ARG A 19 -1.58 -1.30 10.43
CA ARG A 19 -1.23 -2.54 9.72
C ARG A 19 0.20 -2.55 9.20
N ILE A 20 0.74 -1.40 8.78
CA ILE A 20 2.14 -1.30 8.33
C ILE A 20 3.07 -1.38 9.53
N ASP A 21 2.72 -0.77 10.65
CA ASP A 21 3.45 -0.87 11.92
C ASP A 21 3.54 -2.31 12.44
N ASP A 22 2.47 -3.09 12.25
CA ASP A 22 2.41 -4.53 12.57
C ASP A 22 3.26 -5.40 11.61
N LEU A 23 3.69 -4.86 10.47
CA LEU A 23 4.57 -5.57 9.54
C LEU A 23 6.03 -5.57 10.04
N PRO A 24 6.80 -6.63 9.73
CA PRO A 24 8.25 -6.62 9.92
C PRO A 24 8.93 -5.44 9.20
N GLU A 25 10.04 -4.91 9.73
CA GLU A 25 10.75 -3.75 9.14
C GLU A 25 11.02 -3.91 7.63
N HIS A 26 11.37 -5.12 7.19
CA HIS A 26 11.65 -5.38 5.78
C HIS A 26 10.38 -5.25 4.90
N ALA A 27 9.21 -5.65 5.40
CA ALA A 27 7.94 -5.43 4.71
C ALA A 27 7.55 -3.94 4.64
N GLN A 28 7.84 -3.17 5.69
CA GLN A 28 7.65 -1.72 5.68
C GLN A 28 8.50 -1.06 4.59
N HIS A 29 9.77 -1.46 4.49
CA HIS A 29 10.68 -0.96 3.45
C HIS A 29 10.17 -1.29 2.03
N ILE A 30 9.67 -2.51 1.82
CA ILE A 30 9.08 -2.92 0.53
C ILE A 30 7.88 -2.04 0.18
N PHE A 31 7.01 -1.78 1.17
CA PHE A 31 5.86 -0.91 1.00
C PHE A 31 6.28 0.49 0.55
N GLU A 32 7.19 1.15 1.27
CA GLU A 32 7.64 2.50 0.97
C GLU A 32 8.31 2.60 -0.40
N LYS A 33 9.16 1.62 -0.74
CA LYS A 33 9.87 1.57 -2.02
C LYS A 33 8.90 1.38 -3.19
N ALA A 34 7.95 0.46 -3.07
CA ALA A 34 6.93 0.22 -4.08
C ALA A 34 5.98 1.42 -4.22
N HIS A 35 5.62 2.05 -3.10
CA HIS A 35 4.79 3.26 -3.08
C HIS A 35 5.48 4.43 -3.80
N SER A 36 6.74 4.71 -3.47
CA SER A 36 7.54 5.76 -4.11
C SER A 36 7.72 5.51 -5.61
N SER A 37 8.02 4.26 -6.00
CA SER A 37 8.17 3.88 -7.41
C SER A 37 6.86 4.05 -8.18
N ALA A 38 5.75 3.57 -7.63
CA ALA A 38 4.45 3.70 -8.26
C ALA A 38 4.02 5.17 -8.35
N LEU A 39 4.20 5.95 -7.29
CA LEU A 39 3.94 7.40 -7.34
C LEU A 39 4.70 8.07 -8.47
N LYS A 40 5.98 7.74 -8.66
CA LYS A 40 6.82 8.29 -9.75
C LYS A 40 6.30 7.87 -11.12
N GLU A 41 5.88 6.62 -11.28
CA GLU A 41 5.34 6.07 -12.53
C GLU A 41 3.98 6.70 -12.89
N TYR A 42 3.09 6.83 -11.91
CA TYR A 42 1.76 7.42 -12.06
C TYR A 42 1.75 8.94 -11.90
N LYS A 43 2.89 9.61 -11.62
CA LYS A 43 3.00 11.06 -11.40
C LYS A 43 2.58 11.90 -12.60
N ASN A 44 2.69 11.36 -13.82
CA ASN A 44 2.29 12.07 -15.04
C ASN A 44 0.83 11.76 -15.41
N PRO A 45 -0.13 12.63 -15.06
CA PRO A 45 -1.53 12.48 -15.44
C PRO A 45 -1.75 12.65 -16.96
N GLU A 46 -0.84 13.34 -17.66
CA GLU A 46 -0.96 13.72 -19.07
C GLU A 46 -0.90 12.54 -20.06
N LYS A 47 -0.41 11.37 -19.64
CA LYS A 47 -0.44 10.13 -20.46
C LYS A 47 -1.69 9.27 -20.23
N ARG A 48 -2.62 9.69 -19.36
CA ARG A 48 -3.77 8.87 -18.97
C ARG A 48 -4.89 9.00 -20.00
N ARG A 49 -5.09 7.93 -20.77
CA ARG A 49 -6.22 7.77 -21.68
C ARG A 49 -7.52 7.70 -20.85
N GLY A 50 -8.33 8.77 -20.89
CA GLY A 50 -9.68 8.79 -20.32
C GLY A 50 -9.75 9.20 -18.85
N GLY A 51 -9.80 10.51 -18.61
CA GLY A 51 -10.47 11.16 -17.49
C GLY A 51 -10.70 10.35 -16.20
N ASN A 52 -9.75 10.48 -15.28
CA ASN A 52 -10.03 10.85 -13.90
C ASN A 52 -10.99 9.96 -13.07
N LYS A 53 -10.54 8.76 -12.70
CA LYS A 53 -11.18 8.00 -11.59
C LYS A 53 -10.24 7.67 -10.43
N GLU A 54 -8.96 7.43 -10.69
CA GLU A 54 -8.00 7.01 -9.66
C GLU A 54 -6.79 7.95 -9.59
N SER A 55 -6.51 8.48 -8.39
CA SER A 55 -5.32 9.30 -8.12
C SER A 55 -4.06 8.44 -8.23
N ALA A 56 -2.93 9.04 -8.62
CA ALA A 56 -1.62 8.36 -8.62
C ALA A 56 -1.33 7.70 -7.26
N GLU A 57 -1.73 8.38 -6.18
CA GLU A 57 -1.61 7.92 -4.80
C GLU A 57 -2.47 6.69 -4.50
N GLU A 58 -3.70 6.64 -5.01
CA GLU A 58 -4.59 5.49 -4.78
C GLU A 58 -4.02 4.23 -5.47
N VAL A 59 -3.49 4.40 -6.68
CA VAL A 59 -2.80 3.32 -7.40
C VAL A 59 -1.52 2.93 -6.67
N ALA A 60 -0.69 3.90 -6.27
CA ALA A 60 0.56 3.63 -5.55
C ALA A 60 0.33 2.87 -4.25
N HIS A 61 -0.73 3.20 -3.51
CA HIS A 61 -1.13 2.49 -2.30
C HIS A 61 -1.48 1.01 -2.58
N LYS A 62 -2.26 0.76 -3.64
CA LYS A 62 -2.62 -0.61 -4.06
C LYS A 62 -1.39 -1.40 -4.50
N VAL A 63 -0.49 -0.77 -5.25
CA VAL A 63 0.77 -1.37 -5.72
C VAL A 63 1.68 -1.72 -4.54
N ALA A 64 1.84 -0.81 -3.58
CA ALA A 64 2.65 -1.03 -2.39
C ALA A 64 2.14 -2.21 -1.55
N TRP A 65 0.83 -2.29 -1.29
CA TRP A 65 0.25 -3.44 -0.59
C TRP A 65 0.39 -4.75 -1.36
N SER A 66 0.30 -4.69 -2.69
CA SER A 66 0.48 -5.87 -3.54
C SER A 66 1.92 -6.38 -3.47
N ALA A 67 2.91 -5.48 -3.42
CA ALA A 67 4.32 -5.83 -3.24
C ALA A 67 4.55 -6.51 -1.88
N VAL A 68 4.03 -5.94 -0.80
CA VAL A 68 4.10 -6.56 0.54
C VAL A 68 3.46 -7.94 0.54
N LYS A 69 2.26 -8.11 -0.03
CA LYS A 69 1.56 -9.41 -0.12
C LYS A 69 2.26 -10.44 -1.01
N LYS A 70 3.14 -9.99 -1.90
CA LYS A 70 3.94 -10.85 -2.77
C LYS A 70 5.12 -11.45 -2.02
N GLU A 71 5.72 -10.69 -1.10
CA GLU A 71 6.85 -11.14 -0.27
C GLU A 71 6.42 -11.67 1.10
N TYR A 72 5.24 -11.29 1.57
CA TYR A 72 4.68 -11.69 2.86
C TYR A 72 3.28 -12.24 2.69
N GLU A 73 2.96 -13.31 3.40
CA GLU A 73 1.63 -13.88 3.48
C GLU A 73 1.04 -13.61 4.85
N LYS A 74 -0.24 -13.23 4.91
CA LYS A 74 -0.95 -13.23 6.18
C LYS A 74 -1.36 -14.67 6.49
N LYS A 75 -0.78 -15.24 7.54
CA LYS A 75 -1.10 -16.57 8.08
C LYS A 75 -1.69 -16.40 9.49
N ASP A 76 -2.93 -16.84 9.67
CA ASP A 76 -3.78 -16.58 10.84
C ASP A 76 -3.93 -15.07 11.12
N ASP A 77 -3.03 -14.51 11.92
CA ASP A 77 -2.97 -13.07 12.22
C ASP A 77 -1.56 -12.48 12.14
N LYS A 78 -0.61 -13.21 11.54
CA LYS A 78 0.79 -12.78 11.40
C LYS A 78 1.21 -12.69 9.94
N TRP A 79 2.04 -11.71 9.63
CA TRP A 79 2.70 -11.61 8.32
C TRP A 79 3.97 -12.44 8.31
N ILE A 80 4.00 -13.49 7.49
CA ILE A 80 5.12 -14.42 7.35
C ILE A 80 5.79 -14.19 5.99
N ARG A 81 7.12 -14.07 5.96
CA ARG A 81 7.85 -13.87 4.70
C ARG A 81 7.78 -15.13 3.84
N LYS A 82 7.30 -14.99 2.60
CA LYS A 82 7.18 -16.06 1.60
C LYS A 82 8.52 -16.59 1.12
N ASP A 83 9.53 -15.71 1.01
CA ASP A 83 10.90 -16.07 0.61
C ASP A 83 11.55 -17.09 1.56
N ASP A 84 11.10 -17.16 2.82
CA ASP A 84 11.62 -18.10 3.81
C ASP A 84 11.02 -19.52 3.69
N SER A 85 9.95 -19.71 2.92
CA SER A 85 9.26 -21.02 2.81
C SER A 85 9.82 -21.95 1.72
N GLY A 86 10.98 -21.63 1.13
CA GLY A 86 11.49 -22.33 -0.04
C GLY A 86 13.00 -22.38 -0.19
N LYS A 87 13.77 -22.45 0.90
CA LYS A 87 15.21 -22.74 0.85
C LYS A 87 15.58 -23.99 1.61
#